data_AF-A0A373BU61-F1
#
_entry.id   AF-A0A373BU61-F1
#
_cell.length_a   1.000
_cell.length_b   1.000
_cell.length_c   1.000
_cell.angle_alpha   90.00
_cell.angle_beta   90.00
_cell.angle_gamma   90.00
#
_symmetry.space_group_name_H-M   'P 1'
#
loop_
_entity.id
_entity.type
_entity.pdbx_description
1 polymer ?
#
loop_
_entity_poly.entity_id
_entity_poly.type
_entity_poly.pdbx_seq_one_letter_code
_entity_poly.pdbx_strand_id
1 'polypeptide(L)'
;MKPIILLYHLPEGERLAKIKRALFPLGMKLRAVKKEEYLEPVGYLAGVKELVPCGKVYTGDDFEKEMMVMAGLTSKQVDTVILALRKTGAGRIDYKAVLTPTNQSWNALTLYGELAKEHAKMNR
;
A
#
# COMPACT_ATOMS: atom_id res chain seq x y z
N MET A 1 12.42 -11.68 -0.63
CA MET A 1 12.34 -10.23 -0.88
C MET A 1 12.51 -9.47 0.44
N LYS A 2 12.97 -8.21 0.43
CA LYS A 2 13.00 -7.38 1.67
C LYS A 2 11.59 -6.86 1.96
N PRO A 3 11.11 -6.84 3.22
CA PRO A 3 9.82 -6.27 3.57
C PRO A 3 9.72 -4.78 3.17
N ILE A 4 8.62 -4.43 2.49
CA ILE A 4 8.35 -3.07 2.05
C ILE A 4 6.87 -2.75 2.19
N ILE A 5 6.58 -1.50 2.55
CA ILE A 5 5.24 -0.93 2.59
C ILE A 5 5.16 0.10 1.47
N LEU A 6 4.21 -0.09 0.58
CA LEU A 6 3.85 0.87 -0.46
C LEU A 6 2.68 1.70 0.04
N LEU A 7 2.79 3.02 -0.06
CA LEU A 7 1.73 3.96 0.25
C LEU A 7 1.31 4.68 -1.02
N TYR A 8 0.00 4.70 -1.27
CA TYR A 8 -0.66 5.40 -2.36
C TYR A 8 -1.55 6.48 -1.77
N HIS A 9 -1.64 7.62 -2.46
CA HIS A 9 -2.30 8.82 -1.96
C HIS A 9 -1.84 9.15 -0.53
N LEU A 10 -0.57 9.54 -0.37
CA LEU A 10 -0.03 9.80 0.98
C LEU A 10 -0.73 11.01 1.60
N PRO A 11 -1.20 10.91 2.86
CA PRO A 11 -1.63 12.09 3.56
C PRO A 11 -0.45 13.04 3.78
N GLU A 12 -0.71 14.34 3.77
CA GLU A 12 0.32 15.34 4.03
C GLU A 12 0.41 15.71 5.53
N GLY A 13 1.51 16.36 5.90
CA GLY A 13 1.71 16.92 7.24
C GLY A 13 1.83 15.91 8.37
N GLU A 14 1.10 16.17 9.47
CA GLU A 14 1.24 15.46 10.75
C GLU A 14 0.90 13.96 10.64
N ARG A 15 -0.03 13.60 9.75
CA ARG A 15 -0.46 12.21 9.58
C ARG A 15 0.64 11.34 8.95
N LEU A 16 1.35 11.86 7.96
CA LEU A 16 2.53 11.17 7.41
C LEU A 16 3.61 10.96 8.46
N ALA A 17 3.85 11.97 9.32
CA ALA A 17 4.80 11.85 10.41
C ALA A 17 4.41 10.74 11.39
N LYS A 18 3.12 10.61 11.71
CA LYS A 18 2.59 9.51 12.55
C LYS A 18 2.78 8.15 11.89
N ILE A 19 2.45 8.00 10.61
CA ILE A 19 2.67 6.74 9.86
C ILE A 19 4.16 6.38 9.86
N LYS A 20 5.04 7.31 9.51
CA LYS A 20 6.49 7.08 9.52
C LYS A 20 6.97 6.69 10.92
N ARG A 21 6.51 7.36 11.98
CA ARG A 21 6.88 7.05 13.38
C ARG A 21 6.37 5.67 13.82
N ALA A 22 5.22 5.21 13.31
CA ALA A 22 4.70 3.88 13.59
C ALA A 22 5.54 2.78 12.94
N LEU A 23 5.99 3.01 11.71
CA LEU A 23 6.67 2.02 10.88
C LEU A 23 8.19 2.02 11.10
N PHE A 24 8.78 3.13 11.54
CA PHE A 24 10.22 3.27 11.74
C PHE A 24 10.81 2.24 12.73
N PRO A 25 10.22 1.99 13.92
CA PRO A 25 10.70 0.96 14.84
C PRO A 25 10.61 -0.47 14.29
N LEU A 26 9.80 -0.70 13.25
CA LEU A 26 9.61 -2.00 12.65
C LEU A 26 10.69 -2.34 11.61
N GLY A 27 11.59 -1.41 11.29
CA GLY A 27 12.70 -1.62 10.36
C GLY A 27 12.27 -1.89 8.91
N MET A 28 11.03 -1.54 8.56
CA MET A 28 10.47 -1.80 7.24
C MET A 28 10.76 -0.65 6.28
N LYS A 29 11.00 -0.97 5.01
CA LYS A 29 11.16 0.05 3.97
C LYS A 29 9.79 0.66 3.66
N LEU A 30 9.73 1.99 3.59
CA LEU A 30 8.55 2.72 3.14
C LEU A 30 8.81 3.29 1.74
N ARG A 31 7.89 3.10 0.81
CA ARG A 31 7.90 3.74 -0.51
C ARG A 31 6.58 4.45 -0.72
N ALA A 32 6.68 5.76 -0.97
CA ALA A 32 5.57 6.52 -1.53
C ALA A 32 5.50 6.24 -3.04
N VAL A 33 4.36 5.75 -3.51
CA VAL A 33 4.12 5.51 -4.92
C VAL A 33 3.50 6.76 -5.52
N LYS A 34 4.12 7.31 -6.56
CA LYS A 34 3.60 8.50 -7.21
C LYS A 34 2.45 8.13 -8.14
N LYS A 35 1.57 9.10 -8.41
CA LYS A 35 0.41 8.91 -9.29
C LYS A 35 0.83 8.36 -10.65
N GLU A 36 1.94 8.83 -11.21
CA GLU A 36 2.46 8.42 -12.51
C GLU A 36 2.75 6.91 -12.59
N GLU A 37 3.04 6.28 -11.45
CA GLU A 37 3.40 4.86 -11.33
C GLU A 37 2.18 3.95 -11.11
N TYR A 38 0.93 4.46 -11.11
CA TYR A 38 -0.25 3.67 -10.72
C TYR A 38 -0.59 2.54 -11.68
N LEU A 39 -0.09 2.60 -12.93
CA LEU A 39 -0.21 1.52 -13.91
C LEU A 39 0.85 0.43 -13.74
N GLU A 40 1.89 0.69 -12.94
CA GLU A 40 2.94 -0.30 -12.72
C GLU A 40 2.43 -1.47 -11.87
N PRO A 41 2.90 -2.70 -12.13
CA PRO A 41 2.57 -3.84 -11.31
C PRO A 41 2.99 -3.60 -9.85
N VAL A 42 2.09 -3.86 -8.90
CA VAL A 42 2.34 -3.63 -7.48
C VAL A 42 3.52 -4.46 -6.98
N GLY A 43 3.68 -5.69 -7.50
CA GLY A 43 4.85 -6.51 -7.19
C GLY A 43 6.16 -5.94 -7.74
N TYR A 44 6.15 -5.33 -8.92
CA TYR A 44 7.33 -4.61 -9.44
C TYR A 44 7.69 -3.43 -8.53
N LEU A 45 6.70 -2.65 -8.10
CA LEU A 45 6.89 -1.55 -7.15
C LEU A 45 7.43 -2.03 -5.79
N ALA A 46 7.07 -3.25 -5.38
CA ALA A 46 7.57 -3.92 -4.18
C ALA A 46 8.95 -4.58 -4.36
N GLY A 47 9.51 -4.59 -5.57
CA GLY A 47 10.83 -5.15 -5.87
C GLY A 47 10.85 -6.66 -6.14
N VAL A 48 9.74 -7.23 -6.59
CA VAL A 48 9.68 -8.59 -7.16
C VAL A 48 10.42 -8.55 -8.51
N LYS A 49 11.48 -9.35 -8.65
CA LYS A 49 12.42 -9.26 -9.78
C LYS A 49 11.85 -9.84 -11.08
N GLU A 50 10.88 -10.74 -10.94
CA GLU A 50 10.21 -11.45 -12.02
C GLU A 50 9.18 -10.58 -12.75
N LEU A 51 8.80 -9.44 -12.16
CA LEU A 51 7.84 -8.52 -12.76
C LEU A 51 8.55 -7.37 -13.47
N VAL A 52 8.03 -7.04 -14.65
CA VAL A 52 8.57 -6.02 -15.54
C VAL A 52 7.69 -4.77 -15.42
N PRO A 53 8.27 -3.55 -15.45
CA PRO A 53 7.48 -2.34 -15.52
C PRO A 53 6.63 -2.32 -16.79
N CYS A 54 5.42 -1.77 -16.70
CA CYS A 54 4.58 -1.53 -17.86
C CYS A 54 5.09 -0.36 -18.71
N GLY A 55 5.86 0.56 -18.11
CA GLY A 55 6.43 1.72 -18.80
C GLY A 55 5.42 2.79 -19.21
N LYS A 56 4.17 2.70 -18.71
CA LYS A 56 3.10 3.66 -18.99
C LYS A 56 2.96 4.61 -17.81
N VAL A 57 2.84 5.88 -18.12
CA VAL A 57 2.55 6.92 -17.13
C VAL A 57 1.04 7.03 -16.96
N TYR A 58 0.58 6.94 -15.72
CA TYR A 58 -0.82 7.20 -15.41
C TYR A 58 -1.10 8.72 -15.40
N THR A 59 -2.09 9.16 -16.17
CA THR A 59 -2.48 10.58 -16.28
C THR A 59 -3.89 10.87 -15.74
N GLY A 60 -4.56 9.88 -15.14
CA GLY A 60 -5.90 10.03 -14.59
C GLY A 60 -5.92 10.70 -13.20
N ASP A 61 -7.08 10.65 -12.56
CA ASP A 61 -7.28 11.21 -11.22
C ASP A 61 -6.60 10.37 -10.14
N ASP A 62 -6.23 11.04 -9.04
CA ASP A 62 -5.68 10.37 -7.87
C ASP A 62 -6.76 9.58 -7.12
N PHE A 63 -6.34 8.68 -6.23
CA PHE A 63 -7.29 7.92 -5.43
C PHE A 63 -8.04 8.81 -4.44
N GLU A 64 -9.34 8.55 -4.27
CA GLU A 64 -10.16 9.23 -3.26
C GLU A 64 -9.76 8.87 -1.83
N LYS A 65 -9.18 7.68 -1.64
CA LYS A 65 -8.80 7.14 -0.35
C LYS A 65 -7.37 6.62 -0.37
N GLU A 66 -6.76 6.69 0.81
CA GLU A 66 -5.43 6.15 1.04
C GLU A 66 -5.43 4.63 0.90
N MET A 67 -4.39 4.13 0.22
CA MET A 67 -4.16 2.70 0.09
C MET A 67 -2.75 2.33 0.56
N MET A 68 -2.67 1.26 1.34
CA MET A 68 -1.40 0.70 1.83
C MET A 68 -1.24 -0.75 1.36
N VAL A 69 -0.10 -1.07 0.75
CA VAL A 69 0.24 -2.46 0.38
C VAL A 69 1.45 -2.92 1.17
N MET A 70 1.30 -4.04 1.87
CA MET A 70 2.36 -4.68 2.65
C MET A 70 2.93 -5.86 1.87
N ALA A 71 4.21 -5.81 1.51
CA ALA A 71 4.84 -6.80 0.66
C ALA A 71 6.04 -7.46 1.35
N GLY A 72 6.08 -8.79 1.33
CA GLY A 72 7.16 -9.58 1.96
C GLY A 72 7.10 -9.61 3.49
N LEU A 73 5.93 -9.36 4.08
CA LEU A 73 5.70 -9.45 5.52
C LEU A 73 5.06 -10.81 5.86
N THR A 74 5.46 -11.38 7.00
CA THR A 74 4.74 -12.50 7.63
C THR A 74 3.42 -12.02 8.24
N SER A 75 2.46 -12.93 8.50
CA SER A 75 1.19 -12.57 9.14
C SER A 75 1.39 -11.82 10.46
N LYS A 76 2.33 -12.26 11.30
CA LYS A 76 2.67 -11.57 12.56
C LYS A 76 3.16 -10.13 12.34
N GLN A 77 3.95 -9.90 11.29
CA GLN A 77 4.43 -8.57 10.94
C GLN A 77 3.31 -7.68 10.42
N VAL A 78 2.40 -8.23 9.61
CA VAL A 78 1.20 -7.51 9.15
C VAL A 78 0.36 -7.05 10.34
N ASP A 79 0.08 -7.93 11.30
CA ASP A 79 -0.66 -7.59 12.51
C ASP A 79 0.06 -6.51 13.33
N THR A 80 1.38 -6.62 13.44
CA THR A 80 2.21 -5.63 14.14
C THR A 80 2.11 -4.25 13.48
N VAL A 81 2.15 -4.18 12.15
CA VAL A 81 1.98 -2.93 11.40
C VAL A 81 0.61 -2.32 11.65
N ILE A 82 -0.46 -3.13 11.54
CA ILE A 82 -1.83 -2.67 11.77
C ILE A 82 -1.99 -2.14 13.20
N LEU A 83 -1.41 -2.83 14.19
CA LEU A 83 -1.45 -2.42 15.58
C LEU A 83 -0.66 -1.13 15.83
N ALA A 84 0.54 -0.99 15.25
CA ALA A 84 1.36 0.21 15.38
C ALA A 84 0.66 1.45 14.81
N LEU A 85 0.02 1.33 13.65
CA LEU A 85 -0.76 2.41 13.04
C LEU A 85 -1.95 2.83 13.92
N ARG A 86 -2.65 1.86 14.52
CA ARG A 86 -3.74 2.13 15.47
C ARG A 86 -3.25 2.88 16.71
N LYS A 87 -2.13 2.44 17.30
CA LYS A 87 -1.57 3.04 18.54
C LYS A 87 -1.02 4.44 18.35
N THR A 88 -0.47 4.75 17.18
CA THR A 88 0.13 6.06 16.87
C THR A 88 -0.90 7.13 16.51
N GLY A 89 -2.19 6.77 16.41
CA GLY A 89 -3.23 7.71 16.00
C GLY A 89 -3.03 8.21 14.57
N ALA A 90 -2.39 7.41 13.70
CA ALA A 90 -2.14 7.75 12.31
C ALA A 90 -3.41 7.83 11.43
N GLY A 91 -4.59 7.68 12.05
CA GLY A 91 -5.89 7.62 11.37
C GLY A 91 -6.21 6.23 10.84
N ARG A 92 -7.41 6.09 10.27
CA ARG A 92 -7.84 4.87 9.59
C ARG A 92 -7.33 4.91 8.15
N ILE A 93 -6.49 3.95 7.79
CA ILE A 93 -6.23 3.63 6.37
C ILE A 93 -7.36 2.70 5.94
N ASP A 94 -8.20 3.17 5.03
CA ASP A 94 -9.39 2.44 4.59
C ASP A 94 -9.02 1.24 3.75
N TYR A 95 -8.08 1.39 2.81
CA TYR A 95 -7.69 0.32 1.91
C TYR A 95 -6.30 -0.20 2.25
N LYS A 96 -6.25 -1.48 2.58
CA LYS A 96 -5.02 -2.16 2.97
C LYS A 96 -5.02 -3.57 2.40
N ALA A 97 -3.92 -3.91 1.73
CA ALA A 97 -3.73 -5.20 1.10
C ALA A 97 -2.38 -5.79 1.50
N VAL A 98 -2.30 -7.11 1.47
CA VAL A 98 -1.04 -7.86 1.51
C VAL A 98 -0.71 -8.28 0.09
N LEU A 99 0.54 -8.11 -0.32
CA LEU A 99 1.02 -8.61 -1.61
C LEU A 99 1.01 -10.14 -1.60
N THR A 100 0.32 -10.74 -2.56
CA THR A 100 0.18 -12.18 -2.76
C THR A 100 0.57 -12.54 -4.19
N PRO A 101 0.83 -13.84 -4.47
CA PRO A 101 1.06 -14.28 -5.85
C PRO A 101 -0.09 -13.95 -6.81
N THR A 102 -1.32 -13.79 -6.30
CA THR A 102 -2.51 -13.51 -7.12
C THR A 102 -2.67 -12.04 -7.49
N ASN A 103 -2.16 -11.11 -6.68
CA ASN A 103 -2.29 -9.67 -6.92
C ASN A 103 -0.98 -8.98 -7.33
N GLN A 104 0.16 -9.68 -7.29
CA GLN A 104 1.46 -9.06 -7.59
C GLN A 104 1.57 -8.50 -9.02
N SER A 105 0.86 -9.09 -9.98
CA SER A 105 0.82 -8.63 -11.38
C SER A 105 -0.20 -7.51 -11.62
N TRP A 106 -1.06 -7.22 -10.63
CA TRP A 106 -2.06 -6.18 -10.76
C TRP A 106 -1.42 -4.81 -10.60
N ASN A 107 -2.03 -3.81 -11.22
CA ASN A 107 -1.66 -2.41 -10.98
C ASN A 107 -2.45 -1.84 -9.80
N ALA A 108 -2.10 -0.62 -9.40
CA ALA A 108 -2.72 0.02 -8.24
C ALA A 108 -4.22 0.27 -8.45
N LEU A 109 -4.65 0.59 -9.68
CA LEU A 109 -6.05 0.87 -10.02
C LEU A 109 -6.93 -0.38 -9.83
N THR A 110 -6.47 -1.53 -10.34
CA THR A 110 -7.17 -2.81 -10.20
C THR A 110 -7.27 -3.21 -8.73
N LEU A 111 -6.16 -3.11 -7.99
CA LEU A 111 -6.13 -3.43 -6.56
C LEU A 111 -7.06 -2.52 -5.75
N TYR A 112 -7.03 -1.22 -6.02
CA TYR A 112 -7.90 -0.24 -5.37
C TYR A 112 -9.39 -0.54 -5.62
N GLY A 113 -9.76 -0.85 -6.87
CA GLY A 113 -11.14 -1.19 -7.23
C GLY A 113 -11.66 -2.44 -6.52
N GLU A 114 -10.83 -3.48 -6.39
CA GLU A 114 -11.21 -4.69 -5.64
C GLU A 114 -11.37 -4.41 -4.15
N LEU A 115 -10.46 -3.67 -3.54
CA LEU A 115 -10.59 -3.26 -2.13
C LEU A 115 -11.83 -2.40 -1.89
N ALA A 116 -12.17 -1.51 -2.82
CA ALA A 116 -13.38 -0.71 -2.74
C ALA A 116 -14.65 -1.57 -2.79
N LYS A 117 -14.70 -2.58 -3.68
CA LYS A 117 -15.82 -3.53 -3.76
C LYS A 117 -15.95 -4.37 -2.49
N GLU A 118 -14.85 -4.89 -1.96
CA GLU A 118 -14.84 -5.67 -0.71
C GLU A 118 -15.34 -4.83 0.46
N HIS A 119 -14.83 -3.61 0.59
CA HIS A 119 -15.22 -2.68 1.65
C HIS A 119 -16.69 -2.26 1.56
N ALA A 120 -17.24 -2.11 0.34
CA ALA A 120 -18.65 -1.81 0.14
C ALA A 120 -19.56 -2.98 0.55
N LYS A 121 -19.11 -4.23 0.37
CA LYS A 121 -19.86 -5.43 0.78
C LYS A 121 -19.83 -5.65 2.30
N MET A 122 -18.72 -5.31 2.95
CA MET A 122 -18.57 -5.49 4.40
C MET A 122 -19.22 -4.40 5.26
N ASN A 123 -19.45 -3.20 4.71
CA ASN A 123 -20.14 -2.10 5.40
C ASN A 123 -21.63 -2.01 5.06
N ARG A 124 -22.23 -3.11 4.61
CA ARG A 124 -23.66 -3.24 4.33
C ARG A 124 -24.29 -4.17 5.35
#